data_AF-A0AAJ0U1X9-F1
#
_entry.id   AF-A0AAJ0U1X9-F1
#
_cell.length_a   1.000
_cell.length_b   1.000
_cell.length_c   1.000
_cell.angle_alpha   90.00
_cell.angle_beta   90.00
_cell.angle_gamma   90.00
#
_symmetry.space_group_name_H-M   'P 1'
#
loop_
_entity.id
_entity.type
_entity.pdbx_description
1 polymer ?
#
loop_
_entity_poly.entity_id
_entity_poly.type
_entity_poly.pdbx_seq_one_letter_code
_entity_poly.pdbx_strand_id
1 'polypeptide(L)'
;MASGCVALGLYPVIKAHSQRLLQPFSAQVQIAETELARALSMDGELWEFQFIFANGRVGGPQKGRFIRAAHIRQRDLQSVIDNPTTEEGVVDDRILELARFLVGATLPFDAADRYEYWLLDPADDSPLALIFSCTDASEMASFPKLTEWRALPAAVMPIETTEAEQSNAYGPVNYRLERAVAERAGAKPRARWFTRRYNDEESFPPFLVREDWCNDEQQTLCQRYLHRQAPRLLMLHGVGLEERRRMEWAAKANALDVARFFPLYPEVADKAVMDKIRVEARLRLAAGEAPYVMGRRDGVHYQ
;
A
#
# COMPACT_ATOMS: atom_id res chain seq x y z
N MET A 1 -12.90 54.68 17.25
CA MET A 1 -12.95 53.31 17.81
C MET A 1 -12.66 52.34 16.68
N ALA A 2 -11.45 51.82 16.64
CA ALA A 2 -11.03 50.80 15.69
C ALA A 2 -11.56 49.45 16.18
N SER A 3 -12.45 48.82 15.43
CA SER A 3 -12.84 47.43 15.66
C SER A 3 -12.17 46.59 14.59
N GLY A 4 -11.07 45.94 14.99
CA GLY A 4 -10.31 45.04 14.15
C GLY A 4 -11.16 43.84 13.74
N CYS A 5 -11.33 43.66 12.43
CA CYS A 5 -11.82 42.43 11.86
C CYS A 5 -10.63 41.44 11.88
N VAL A 6 -10.63 40.51 12.84
CA VAL A 6 -9.68 39.40 12.85
C VAL A 6 -10.09 38.47 11.71
N ALA A 7 -9.29 38.42 10.66
CA ALA A 7 -9.40 37.40 9.63
C ALA A 7 -9.16 36.04 10.30
N LEU A 8 -10.21 35.26 10.51
CA LEU A 8 -10.12 33.84 10.80
C LEU A 8 -9.47 33.18 9.57
N GLY A 9 -8.17 32.90 9.66
CA GLY A 9 -7.46 32.14 8.65
C GLY A 9 -8.14 30.78 8.47
N LEU A 10 -8.60 30.52 7.26
CA LEU A 10 -9.02 29.17 6.84
C LEU A 10 -7.75 28.31 6.85
N TYR A 11 -7.52 27.56 7.94
CA TYR A 11 -6.52 26.51 7.94
C TYR A 11 -6.86 25.53 6.80
N PRO A 12 -5.89 25.14 5.95
CA PRO A 12 -6.12 24.13 4.93
C PRO A 12 -6.70 22.85 5.55
N VAL A 13 -7.75 22.31 4.95
CA VAL A 13 -8.31 21.03 5.39
C VAL A 13 -7.36 19.92 4.93
N ILE A 14 -6.64 19.31 5.87
CA ILE A 14 -5.82 18.13 5.61
C ILE A 14 -6.74 16.94 5.37
N LYS A 15 -6.60 16.29 4.21
CA LYS A 15 -7.26 15.02 3.88
C LYS A 15 -6.31 13.89 4.22
N ALA A 16 -6.80 12.89 4.94
CA ALA A 16 -6.04 11.69 5.27
C ALA A 16 -6.75 10.45 4.75
N HIS A 17 -6.05 9.61 4.02
CA HIS A 17 -6.58 8.40 3.42
C HIS A 17 -5.47 7.40 3.12
N SER A 18 -5.85 6.17 2.82
CA SER A 18 -4.94 5.15 2.33
C SER A 18 -5.33 4.67 0.93
N GLN A 19 -4.33 4.21 0.17
CA GLN A 19 -4.50 3.74 -1.20
C GLN A 19 -3.59 2.53 -1.48
N ARG A 20 -4.04 1.56 -2.27
CA ARG A 20 -3.20 0.43 -2.68
C ARG A 20 -2.17 0.88 -3.72
N LEU A 21 -0.91 0.49 -3.52
CA LEU A 21 0.14 0.58 -4.53
C LEU A 21 0.08 -0.68 -5.40
N LEU A 22 -0.39 -0.54 -6.65
CA LEU A 22 -0.63 -1.65 -7.59
C LEU A 22 0.36 -1.66 -8.77
N GLN A 23 0.25 -2.70 -9.60
CA GLN A 23 1.17 -3.03 -10.70
C GLN A 23 2.64 -3.20 -10.27
N PRO A 24 2.95 -4.16 -9.38
CA PRO A 24 2.07 -5.11 -8.68
C PRO A 24 1.65 -4.61 -7.27
N PHE A 25 0.71 -5.30 -6.60
CA PHE A 25 0.35 -4.94 -5.22
C PHE A 25 1.56 -4.99 -4.29
N SER A 26 1.97 -3.83 -3.77
CA SER A 26 3.21 -3.68 -3.00
C SER A 26 2.97 -3.36 -1.52
N ALA A 27 1.99 -2.50 -1.24
CA ALA A 27 1.55 -2.09 0.10
C ALA A 27 0.27 -1.26 0.01
N GLN A 28 -0.27 -0.86 1.16
CA GLN A 28 -1.23 0.25 1.25
C GLN A 28 -0.54 1.50 1.79
N VAL A 29 -0.39 2.52 0.95
CA VAL A 29 0.25 3.78 1.34
C VAL A 29 -0.72 4.62 2.16
N GLN A 30 -0.21 5.25 3.21
CA GLN A 30 -0.88 6.23 4.05
C GLN A 30 -0.55 7.62 3.52
N ILE A 31 -1.58 8.43 3.26
CA ILE A 31 -1.45 9.75 2.63
C ILE A 31 -2.15 10.78 3.51
N ALA A 32 -1.42 11.81 3.91
CA ALA A 32 -1.97 13.04 4.50
C ALA A 32 -1.62 14.20 3.57
N GLU A 33 -2.62 14.91 3.04
CA GLU A 33 -2.41 15.91 1.99
C GLU A 33 -3.26 17.16 2.11
N THR A 34 -2.73 18.23 1.53
CA THR A 34 -3.37 19.51 1.25
C THR A 34 -3.29 19.75 -0.27
N GLU A 35 -3.78 20.89 -0.75
CA GLU A 35 -3.65 21.25 -2.16
C GLU A 35 -2.19 21.43 -2.62
N LEU A 36 -1.27 21.75 -1.70
CA LEU A 36 0.11 22.14 -2.05
C LEU A 36 1.19 21.18 -1.53
N ALA A 37 0.84 20.28 -0.61
CA ALA A 37 1.78 19.36 0.02
C ALA A 37 1.12 18.04 0.41
N ARG A 38 1.90 16.97 0.45
CA ARG A 38 1.49 15.66 0.94
C ARG A 38 2.61 14.94 1.68
N ALA A 39 2.24 14.13 2.64
CA ALA A 39 3.10 13.21 3.37
C ALA A 39 2.63 11.77 3.11
N LEU A 40 3.59 10.90 2.79
CA LEU A 40 3.35 9.53 2.34
C LEU A 40 4.13 8.54 3.20
N SER A 41 3.50 7.45 3.66
CA SER A 41 4.21 6.37 4.36
C SER A 41 3.67 4.99 4.00
N MET A 42 4.54 3.99 3.89
CA MET A 42 4.18 2.59 3.67
C MET A 42 4.27 1.72 4.93
N ASP A 43 4.80 2.26 6.03
CA ASP A 43 4.97 1.55 7.30
C ASP A 43 4.56 2.37 8.54
N GLY A 44 4.17 3.63 8.36
CA GLY A 44 3.81 4.54 9.44
C GLY A 44 5.02 5.02 10.27
N GLU A 45 6.23 4.58 9.95
CA GLU A 45 7.46 4.96 10.66
C GLU A 45 8.30 5.95 9.87
N LEU A 46 8.44 5.79 8.54
CA LEU A 46 9.13 6.76 7.70
C LEU A 46 8.13 7.49 6.80
N TRP A 47 8.10 8.82 6.91
CA TRP A 47 7.25 9.68 6.11
C TRP A 47 8.05 10.42 5.05
N GLU A 48 7.62 10.35 3.80
CA GLU A 48 8.12 11.17 2.70
C GLU A 48 7.21 12.39 2.50
N PHE A 49 7.79 13.58 2.63
CA PHE A 49 7.09 14.84 2.40
C PHE A 49 7.38 15.33 0.99
N GLN A 50 6.32 15.68 0.27
CA GLN A 50 6.37 16.23 -1.08
C GLN A 50 5.53 17.49 -1.16
N PHE A 51 5.95 18.47 -1.95
CA PHE A 51 5.13 19.66 -2.20
C PHE A 51 5.32 20.22 -3.60
N ILE A 52 4.36 21.05 -4.02
CA ILE A 52 4.38 21.75 -5.28
C ILE A 52 5.20 23.03 -5.11
N PHE A 53 6.24 23.20 -5.93
CA PHE A 53 6.92 24.49 -6.03
C PHE A 53 6.12 25.37 -7.01
N ALA A 54 5.74 26.57 -6.56
CA ALA A 54 5.17 27.57 -7.44
C ALA A 54 6.22 27.94 -8.50
N ASN A 55 6.04 27.48 -9.74
CA ASN A 55 6.73 28.12 -10.86
C ASN A 55 6.22 29.56 -10.90
N GLY A 56 7.11 30.55 -10.83
CA GLY A 56 6.81 31.98 -10.65
C GLY A 56 6.00 32.68 -11.77
N ARG A 57 5.00 32.02 -12.36
CA ARG A 57 4.03 32.61 -13.28
C ARG A 57 2.76 32.98 -12.49
N VAL A 58 2.60 34.28 -12.31
CA VAL A 58 1.40 34.91 -11.74
C VAL A 58 0.19 34.55 -12.60
N GLY A 59 -0.86 33.98 -11.98
CA GLY A 59 -2.22 34.02 -12.53
C GLY A 59 -2.83 32.73 -13.11
N GLY A 60 -2.39 31.53 -12.73
CA GLY A 60 -3.08 30.28 -13.11
C GLY A 60 -3.15 29.27 -11.96
N PRO A 61 -4.11 28.32 -11.97
CA PRO A 61 -4.15 27.24 -10.98
C PRO A 61 -2.83 26.47 -11.01
N GLN A 62 -2.18 26.32 -9.85
CA GLN A 62 -0.90 25.64 -9.72
C GLN A 62 -1.06 24.13 -9.93
N LYS A 63 -1.15 23.69 -11.18
CA LYS A 63 -0.93 22.28 -11.55
C LYS A 63 0.56 22.00 -11.61
N GLY A 64 1.22 22.04 -10.46
CA GLY A 64 2.63 21.66 -10.34
C GLY A 64 2.80 20.19 -9.99
N ARG A 65 3.95 19.62 -10.32
CA ARG A 65 4.31 18.25 -9.92
C ARG A 65 4.79 18.28 -8.47
N PHE A 66 4.30 17.35 -7.65
CA PHE A 66 4.86 17.11 -6.33
C PHE A 66 6.32 16.71 -6.43
N ILE A 67 7.19 17.45 -5.73
CA ILE A 67 8.62 17.17 -5.64
C ILE A 67 8.92 16.80 -4.20
N ARG A 68 9.69 15.73 -4.02
CA ARG A 68 10.14 15.28 -2.69
C ARG A 68 11.02 16.34 -2.05
N ALA A 69 10.72 16.65 -0.79
CA ALA A 69 11.44 17.63 0.00
C ALA A 69 12.19 17.00 1.18
N ALA A 70 11.58 16.05 1.89
CA ALA A 70 12.18 15.49 3.11
C ALA A 70 11.71 14.07 3.40
N HIS A 71 12.50 13.36 4.21
CA HIS A 71 12.10 12.15 4.92
C HIS A 71 12.21 12.39 6.42
N ILE A 72 11.14 12.12 7.16
CA ILE A 72 11.10 12.31 8.61
C ILE A 72 10.52 11.05 9.24
N ARG A 73 11.16 10.53 10.29
CA ARG A 73 10.59 9.40 11.03
C ARG A 73 9.45 9.86 11.94
N GLN A 74 8.49 8.99 12.20
CA GLN A 74 7.36 9.26 13.10
C GLN A 74 7.84 9.77 14.45
N ARG A 75 8.85 9.12 15.04
CA ARG A 75 9.46 9.53 16.32
C ARG A 75 10.15 10.90 16.29
N ASP A 76 10.56 11.37 15.12
CA ASP A 76 11.32 12.61 14.94
C ASP A 76 10.40 13.79 14.58
N LEU A 77 9.12 13.55 14.23
CA LEU A 77 8.15 14.59 13.84
C LEU A 77 7.98 15.67 14.92
N GLN A 78 7.86 15.28 16.19
CA GLN A 78 7.70 16.25 17.28
C GLN A 78 8.94 17.15 17.42
N SER A 79 10.14 16.57 17.29
CA SER A 79 11.39 17.35 17.35
C SER A 79 11.49 18.37 16.21
N VAL A 80 10.99 18.03 15.01
CA VAL A 80 10.96 18.94 13.86
C VAL A 80 9.99 20.09 14.10
N ILE A 81 8.86 19.84 14.78
CA ILE A 81 7.88 20.88 15.14
C ILE A 81 8.46 21.83 16.19
N ASP A 82 9.11 21.29 17.22
CA ASP A 82 9.65 22.07 18.33
C ASP A 82 10.89 22.88 17.92
N ASN A 83 11.70 22.34 16.99
CA ASN A 83 12.93 22.95 16.50
C ASN A 83 12.94 22.98 14.95
N PRO A 84 12.20 23.91 14.32
CA PRO A 84 12.04 23.96 12.86
C PRO A 84 13.26 24.54 12.13
N THR A 85 14.45 24.53 12.74
CA THR A 85 15.68 25.06 12.16
C THR A 85 16.71 23.94 12.05
N THR A 86 17.20 23.70 10.84
CA THR A 86 18.28 22.75 10.55
C THR A 86 19.52 23.49 10.06
N GLU A 87 20.63 22.77 9.88
CA GLU A 87 21.84 23.33 9.25
C GLU A 87 21.58 23.85 7.83
N GLU A 88 20.53 23.36 7.16
CA GLU A 88 20.15 23.71 5.79
C GLU A 88 19.14 24.87 5.71
N GLY A 89 18.63 25.35 6.85
CA GLY A 89 17.69 26.48 6.92
C GLY A 89 16.45 26.20 7.78
N VAL A 90 15.41 26.99 7.58
CA VAL A 90 14.13 26.83 8.28
C VAL A 90 13.28 25.80 7.53
N VAL A 91 12.71 24.85 8.26
CA VAL A 91 11.78 23.84 7.74
C VAL A 91 10.54 24.54 7.18
N ASP A 92 10.14 24.13 5.97
CA ASP A 92 9.00 24.72 5.26
C ASP A 92 7.69 24.54 6.05
N ASP A 93 6.86 25.59 6.11
CA ASP A 93 5.59 25.58 6.84
C ASP A 93 4.65 24.45 6.44
N ARG A 94 4.71 24.01 5.17
CA ARG A 94 3.90 22.88 4.66
C ARG A 94 4.33 21.55 5.27
N ILE A 95 5.61 21.37 5.55
CA ILE A 95 6.12 20.20 6.30
C ILE A 95 5.62 20.28 7.73
N LEU A 96 5.74 21.45 8.37
CA LEU A 96 5.32 21.64 9.77
C LEU A 96 3.81 21.42 9.95
N GLU A 97 2.99 21.86 9.00
CA GLU A 97 1.54 21.64 9.00
C GLU A 97 1.19 20.15 8.97
N LEU A 98 1.73 19.41 8.01
CA LEU A 98 1.51 17.97 7.90
C LEU A 98 2.11 17.21 9.09
N ALA A 99 3.29 17.61 9.58
CA ALA A 99 3.91 16.99 10.76
C ALA A 99 3.02 17.14 12.01
N ARG A 100 2.45 18.33 12.24
CA ARG A 100 1.51 18.56 13.36
C ARG A 100 0.29 17.65 13.29
N PHE A 101 -0.25 17.43 12.09
CA PHE A 101 -1.34 16.47 11.90
C PHE A 101 -0.90 15.03 12.19
N LEU A 102 0.25 14.62 11.67
CA LEU A 102 0.75 13.25 11.77
C LEU A 102 1.18 12.82 13.18
N VAL A 103 1.58 13.75 14.05
CA VAL A 103 1.89 13.44 15.46
C VAL A 103 0.66 12.88 16.19
N GLY A 104 -0.53 13.42 15.91
CA GLY A 104 -1.80 13.00 16.54
C GLY A 104 -2.59 11.98 15.72
N ALA A 105 -2.10 11.58 14.54
CA ALA A 105 -2.83 10.71 13.63
C ALA A 105 -2.94 9.27 14.17
N THR A 106 -4.10 8.65 13.97
CA THR A 106 -4.30 7.21 14.17
C THR A 106 -4.19 6.51 12.82
N LEU A 107 -3.40 5.43 12.77
CA LEU A 107 -3.20 4.63 11.56
C LEU A 107 -3.87 3.25 11.71
N PRO A 108 -4.22 2.60 10.58
CA PRO A 108 -4.19 3.14 9.21
C PRO A 108 -5.31 4.17 8.96
N PHE A 109 -5.11 5.05 7.98
CA PHE A 109 -6.16 5.91 7.44
C PHE A 109 -7.17 5.10 6.61
N ASP A 110 -8.38 5.65 6.45
CA ASP A 110 -9.45 5.03 5.68
C ASP A 110 -9.05 4.78 4.22
N ALA A 111 -9.35 3.58 3.71
CA ALA A 111 -9.08 3.20 2.33
C ALA A 111 -10.00 3.97 1.36
N ALA A 112 -9.40 4.76 0.46
CA ALA A 112 -10.13 5.64 -0.46
C ALA A 112 -10.32 5.08 -1.87
N ASP A 113 -9.46 4.15 -2.31
CA ASP A 113 -9.38 3.67 -3.69
C ASP A 113 -10.43 2.59 -4.02
N ARG A 114 -11.70 3.00 -4.02
CA ARG A 114 -12.86 2.11 -4.21
C ARG A 114 -13.19 1.76 -5.66
N TYR A 115 -12.62 2.47 -6.64
CA TYR A 115 -12.80 2.11 -8.04
C TYR A 115 -11.72 1.10 -8.37
N GLU A 116 -12.13 -0.11 -8.76
CA GLU A 116 -11.23 -1.25 -8.92
C GLU A 116 -11.32 -1.80 -10.34
N TYR A 117 -10.17 -1.93 -11.01
CA TYR A 117 -10.07 -2.50 -12.34
C TYR A 117 -9.58 -3.94 -12.26
N TRP A 118 -10.49 -4.88 -12.50
CA TRP A 118 -10.23 -6.31 -12.36
C TRP A 118 -10.09 -6.98 -13.71
N LEU A 119 -9.06 -7.82 -13.83
CA LEU A 119 -9.04 -8.91 -14.80
C LEU A 119 -10.23 -9.84 -14.53
N LEU A 120 -10.89 -10.31 -15.58
CA LEU A 120 -12.06 -11.16 -15.49
C LEU A 120 -11.74 -12.61 -15.84
N ASP A 121 -12.40 -13.53 -15.15
CA ASP A 121 -12.41 -14.93 -15.52
C ASP A 121 -13.32 -15.13 -16.75
N PRO A 122 -12.82 -15.71 -17.85
CA PRO A 122 -13.62 -15.91 -19.06
C PRO A 122 -14.77 -16.91 -18.89
N ALA A 123 -14.80 -17.71 -17.82
CA ALA A 123 -15.88 -18.65 -17.56
C ALA A 123 -17.22 -17.97 -17.25
N ASP A 124 -17.19 -16.84 -16.52
CA ASP A 124 -18.38 -16.21 -15.96
C ASP A 124 -18.28 -14.68 -15.77
N ASP A 125 -17.24 -14.03 -16.31
CA ASP A 125 -16.97 -12.59 -16.18
C ASP A 125 -16.80 -12.10 -14.72
N SER A 126 -16.51 -13.01 -13.79
CA SER A 126 -16.28 -12.68 -12.39
C SER A 126 -14.81 -12.27 -12.11
N PRO A 127 -14.52 -11.53 -11.02
CA PRO A 127 -13.20 -10.95 -10.80
C PRO A 127 -12.10 -11.99 -10.56
N LEU A 128 -11.08 -12.00 -11.42
CA LEU A 128 -9.94 -12.92 -11.37
C LEU A 128 -8.75 -12.34 -10.62
N ALA A 129 -8.31 -11.14 -10.97
CA ALA A 129 -7.17 -10.49 -10.31
C ALA A 129 -7.22 -8.96 -10.45
N LEU A 130 -6.91 -8.23 -9.38
CA LEU A 130 -6.92 -6.77 -9.37
C LEU A 130 -5.70 -6.20 -10.10
N ILE A 131 -5.93 -5.32 -11.07
CA ILE A 131 -4.87 -4.67 -11.85
C ILE A 131 -4.64 -3.25 -11.35
N PHE A 132 -5.69 -2.42 -11.27
CA PHE A 132 -5.61 -1.03 -10.85
C PHE A 132 -6.69 -0.67 -9.84
N SER A 133 -6.47 0.42 -9.11
CA SER A 133 -7.47 1.08 -8.31
C SER A 133 -7.21 2.59 -8.33
N CYS A 134 -8.28 3.36 -8.15
CA CYS A 134 -8.20 4.81 -8.07
C CYS A 134 -9.25 5.37 -7.09
N THR A 135 -9.03 6.60 -6.62
CA THR A 135 -9.86 7.21 -5.57
C THR A 135 -11.02 8.01 -6.17
N ASP A 136 -10.83 8.56 -7.36
CA ASP A 136 -11.82 9.34 -8.10
C ASP A 136 -12.23 8.63 -9.40
N ALA A 137 -13.52 8.67 -9.72
CA ALA A 137 -14.04 8.06 -10.95
C ALA A 137 -13.49 8.74 -12.21
N SER A 138 -13.17 10.03 -12.13
CA SER A 138 -12.58 10.78 -13.24
C SER A 138 -11.17 10.28 -13.61
N GLU A 139 -10.47 9.63 -12.67
CA GLU A 139 -9.15 9.04 -12.91
C GLU A 139 -9.23 7.75 -13.72
N MET A 140 -10.37 7.04 -13.72
CA MET A 140 -10.50 5.72 -14.39
C MET A 140 -10.11 5.76 -15.88
N ALA A 141 -10.29 6.91 -16.54
CA ALA A 141 -9.95 7.11 -17.95
C ALA A 141 -8.46 7.40 -18.20
N SER A 142 -7.68 7.76 -17.18
CA SER A 142 -6.24 8.03 -17.29
C SER A 142 -5.39 6.75 -17.26
N PHE A 143 -5.92 5.67 -16.67
CA PHE A 143 -5.23 4.39 -16.58
C PHE A 143 -5.18 3.66 -17.93
N PRO A 144 -4.07 2.97 -18.24
CA PRO A 144 -3.98 2.15 -19.44
C PRO A 144 -4.94 0.96 -19.36
N LYS A 145 -5.48 0.55 -20.51
CA LYS A 145 -6.33 -0.66 -20.63
C LYS A 145 -5.47 -1.93 -20.65
N LEU A 146 -4.72 -2.17 -19.58
CA LEU A 146 -3.98 -3.42 -19.42
C LEU A 146 -4.94 -4.57 -19.17
N THR A 147 -4.54 -5.77 -19.58
CA THR A 147 -5.26 -7.03 -19.31
C THR A 147 -4.30 -8.08 -18.77
N GLU A 148 -3.19 -7.61 -18.21
CA GLU A 148 -2.14 -8.42 -17.61
C GLU A 148 -2.09 -8.09 -16.12
N TRP A 149 -2.16 -9.14 -15.31
CA TRP A 149 -1.87 -9.04 -13.88
C TRP A 149 -0.38 -9.29 -13.66
N ARG A 150 0.23 -8.58 -12.70
CA ARG A 150 1.64 -8.73 -12.35
C ARG A 150 1.78 -9.12 -10.89
N ALA A 151 2.63 -10.10 -10.62
CA ALA A 151 3.03 -10.47 -9.26
C ALA A 151 4.17 -9.57 -8.76
N LEU A 152 4.35 -9.43 -7.45
CA LEU A 152 5.59 -8.87 -6.89
C LEU A 152 6.78 -9.70 -7.40
N PRO A 153 7.83 -9.09 -7.97
CA PRO A 153 8.98 -9.86 -8.45
C PRO A 153 9.67 -10.65 -7.34
N ALA A 154 10.24 -11.81 -7.65
CA ALA A 154 10.99 -12.61 -6.68
C ALA A 154 12.21 -11.87 -6.10
N ALA A 155 12.78 -10.92 -6.86
CA ALA A 155 13.84 -10.03 -6.38
C ALA A 155 13.37 -9.06 -5.28
N VAL A 156 12.07 -8.85 -5.13
CA VAL A 156 11.44 -7.99 -4.11
C VAL A 156 10.82 -8.83 -3.00
N MET A 157 10.15 -9.92 -3.37
CA MET A 157 9.45 -10.81 -2.45
C MET A 157 9.81 -12.26 -2.79
N PRO A 158 10.99 -12.74 -2.32
CA PRO A 158 11.42 -14.10 -2.58
C PRO A 158 10.51 -15.09 -1.84
N ILE A 159 10.20 -16.18 -2.54
CA ILE A 159 9.46 -17.32 -2.01
C ILE A 159 10.40 -18.51 -2.10
N GLU A 160 10.60 -19.21 -0.98
CA GLU A 160 11.46 -20.40 -0.92
C GLU A 160 11.03 -21.41 -1.95
N THR A 161 11.97 -21.91 -2.76
CA THR A 161 11.76 -22.98 -3.74
C THR A 161 12.07 -24.34 -3.13
N THR A 162 11.30 -25.37 -3.48
CA THR A 162 11.57 -26.74 -3.00
C THR A 162 12.76 -27.34 -3.75
N GLU A 163 13.40 -28.36 -3.17
CA GLU A 163 14.53 -29.07 -3.81
C GLU A 163 14.15 -29.66 -5.17
N ALA A 164 12.91 -30.14 -5.32
CA ALA A 164 12.37 -30.63 -6.58
C ALA A 164 12.22 -29.50 -7.62
N GLU A 165 11.76 -28.31 -7.20
CA GLU A 165 11.67 -27.14 -8.10
C GLU A 165 13.05 -26.68 -8.57
N GLN A 166 14.04 -26.71 -7.68
CA GLN A 166 15.43 -26.37 -8.01
C GLN A 166 16.03 -27.39 -8.99
N SER A 167 15.82 -28.67 -8.75
CA SER A 167 16.32 -29.76 -9.61
C SER A 167 15.73 -29.72 -11.01
N ASN A 168 14.47 -29.30 -11.14
CA ASN A 168 13.79 -29.13 -12.43
C ASN A 168 14.01 -27.75 -13.07
N ALA A 169 14.86 -26.89 -12.48
CA ALA A 169 15.14 -25.54 -12.93
C ALA A 169 13.87 -24.69 -13.16
N TYR A 170 12.83 -24.88 -12.33
CA TYR A 170 11.62 -24.09 -12.43
C TYR A 170 11.87 -22.62 -12.07
N GLY A 171 11.20 -21.74 -12.81
CA GLY A 171 11.20 -20.31 -12.51
C GLY A 171 10.59 -20.01 -11.13
N PRO A 172 10.83 -18.81 -10.58
CA PRO A 172 10.30 -18.41 -9.28
C PRO A 172 8.76 -18.53 -9.20
N VAL A 173 8.24 -18.83 -8.01
CA VAL A 173 6.80 -18.96 -7.74
C VAL A 173 6.00 -17.75 -8.24
N ASN A 174 6.52 -16.54 -8.05
CA ASN A 174 5.88 -15.29 -8.46
C ASN A 174 5.61 -15.26 -9.97
N TYR A 175 6.60 -15.66 -10.78
CA TYR A 175 6.48 -15.69 -12.24
C TYR A 175 5.54 -16.82 -12.70
N ARG A 176 5.61 -17.99 -12.05
CA ARG A 176 4.72 -19.11 -12.36
C ARG A 176 3.26 -18.79 -12.03
N LEU A 177 2.99 -18.07 -10.94
CA LEU A 177 1.64 -17.59 -10.63
C LEU A 177 1.16 -16.53 -11.63
N GLU A 178 2.02 -15.59 -12.02
CA GLU A 178 1.69 -14.61 -13.06
C GLU A 178 1.26 -15.30 -14.36
N ARG A 179 1.99 -16.36 -14.75
CA ARG A 179 1.63 -17.22 -15.87
C ARG A 179 0.31 -17.95 -15.67
N ALA A 180 0.06 -18.53 -14.50
CA ALA A 180 -1.19 -19.20 -14.20
C ALA A 180 -2.40 -18.26 -14.31
N VAL A 181 -2.27 -17.02 -13.85
CA VAL A 181 -3.31 -15.98 -14.01
C VAL A 181 -3.53 -15.64 -15.48
N ALA A 182 -2.46 -15.47 -16.27
CA ALA A 182 -2.56 -15.21 -17.70
C ALA A 182 -3.21 -16.38 -18.45
N GLU A 183 -2.84 -17.62 -18.12
CA GLU A 183 -3.40 -18.84 -18.71
C GLU A 183 -4.90 -18.95 -18.39
N ARG A 184 -5.32 -18.65 -17.15
CA ARG A 184 -6.73 -18.63 -16.74
C ARG A 184 -7.53 -17.52 -17.40
N ALA A 185 -6.93 -16.35 -17.62
CA ALA A 185 -7.58 -15.24 -18.33
C ALA A 185 -7.81 -15.52 -19.83
N GLY A 186 -7.10 -16.52 -20.38
CA GLY A 186 -7.26 -17.03 -21.73
C GLY A 186 -6.67 -16.12 -22.81
N ALA A 187 -6.87 -16.50 -24.08
CA ALA A 187 -6.24 -15.83 -25.23
C ALA A 187 -6.79 -14.42 -25.54
N LYS A 188 -7.95 -14.07 -24.99
CA LYS A 188 -8.61 -12.76 -25.17
C LYS A 188 -9.00 -12.21 -23.79
N PRO A 189 -8.02 -11.88 -22.95
CA PRO A 189 -8.29 -11.46 -21.59
C PRO A 189 -9.10 -10.17 -21.58
N ARG A 190 -10.05 -10.08 -20.64
CA ARG A 190 -10.93 -8.93 -20.46
C ARG A 190 -10.74 -8.38 -19.07
N ALA A 191 -10.84 -7.07 -18.93
CA ALA A 191 -10.84 -6.41 -17.64
C ALA A 191 -11.90 -5.30 -17.64
N ARG A 192 -12.46 -5.00 -16.46
CA ARG A 192 -13.43 -3.91 -16.30
C ARG A 192 -13.30 -3.24 -14.94
N TRP A 193 -13.80 -2.01 -14.91
CA TRP A 193 -13.92 -1.26 -13.67
C TRP A 193 -15.18 -1.65 -12.90
N PHE A 194 -15.03 -1.74 -11.59
CA PHE A 194 -16.08 -1.93 -10.60
C PHE A 194 -16.00 -0.79 -9.58
N THR A 195 -17.13 -0.48 -8.94
CA THR A 195 -17.15 0.41 -7.79
C THR A 195 -17.42 -0.41 -6.55
N ARG A 196 -16.40 -0.65 -5.73
CA ARG A 196 -16.55 -1.34 -4.46
C ARG A 196 -17.43 -0.53 -3.53
N ARG A 197 -18.52 -1.13 -3.06
CA ARG A 197 -19.15 -0.74 -1.79
C ARG A 197 -18.79 -1.79 -0.78
N TYR A 198 -18.31 -1.36 0.38
CA TYR A 198 -18.13 -2.27 1.51
C TYR A 198 -19.53 -2.80 1.87
N ASN A 199 -19.71 -4.13 1.83
CA ASN A 199 -20.96 -4.90 2.00
C ASN A 199 -21.77 -5.28 0.75
N ASP A 200 -21.32 -4.99 -0.48
CA ASP A 200 -21.97 -5.59 -1.65
C ASP A 200 -21.66 -7.10 -1.74
N GLU A 201 -22.66 -7.90 -2.12
CA GLU A 201 -22.59 -9.36 -2.29
C GLU A 201 -21.72 -9.80 -3.48
N GLU A 202 -21.10 -8.87 -4.20
CA GLU A 202 -20.15 -9.19 -5.27
C GLU A 202 -18.95 -9.94 -4.66
N SER A 203 -18.82 -11.22 -5.02
CA SER A 203 -17.76 -12.12 -4.55
C SER A 203 -16.40 -11.76 -5.19
N PHE A 204 -15.81 -10.66 -4.75
CA PHE A 204 -14.43 -10.30 -5.09
C PHE A 204 -13.44 -11.11 -4.25
N PRO A 205 -12.33 -11.58 -4.84
CA PRO A 205 -11.26 -12.23 -4.08
C PRO A 205 -10.71 -11.30 -2.99
N PRO A 206 -10.72 -11.70 -1.70
CA PRO A 206 -10.34 -10.83 -0.59
C PRO A 206 -8.87 -10.41 -0.62
N PHE A 207 -8.02 -11.21 -1.28
CA PHE A 207 -6.58 -10.98 -1.39
C PHE A 207 -6.13 -10.65 -2.81
N LEU A 208 -7.00 -9.94 -3.55
CA LEU A 208 -6.70 -9.29 -4.83
C LEU A 208 -6.43 -10.25 -6.01
N VAL A 209 -6.44 -11.55 -5.77
CA VAL A 209 -6.35 -12.62 -6.78
C VAL A 209 -7.21 -13.79 -6.33
N ARG A 210 -7.86 -14.45 -7.28
CA ARG A 210 -8.71 -15.60 -7.04
C ARG A 210 -7.90 -16.82 -6.59
N GLU A 211 -8.50 -17.63 -5.72
CA GLU A 211 -7.83 -18.75 -5.05
C GLU A 211 -8.43 -20.12 -5.39
N ASP A 212 -9.42 -20.22 -6.29
CA ASP A 212 -10.09 -21.48 -6.68
C ASP A 212 -9.45 -22.08 -7.95
N TRP A 213 -8.21 -22.55 -7.83
CA TRP A 213 -7.48 -23.09 -8.98
C TRP A 213 -7.88 -24.54 -9.29
N CYS A 214 -7.96 -24.88 -10.57
CA CYS A 214 -8.44 -26.20 -11.01
C CYS A 214 -7.44 -27.33 -10.78
N ASN A 215 -6.16 -27.02 -10.60
CA ASN A 215 -5.12 -27.99 -10.32
C ASN A 215 -4.32 -27.63 -9.06
N ASP A 216 -3.82 -28.66 -8.39
CA ASP A 216 -3.11 -28.55 -7.12
C ASP A 216 -1.81 -27.75 -7.22
N GLU A 217 -1.16 -27.76 -8.39
CA GLU A 217 0.07 -27.01 -8.62
C GLU A 217 -0.20 -25.50 -8.59
N GLN A 218 -1.17 -25.02 -9.36
CA GLN A 218 -1.57 -23.60 -9.40
C GLN A 218 -2.15 -23.17 -8.05
N GLN A 219 -2.93 -24.04 -7.39
CA GLN A 219 -3.40 -23.79 -6.03
C GLN A 219 -2.23 -23.57 -5.07
N THR A 220 -1.23 -24.44 -5.12
CA THR A 220 -0.04 -24.36 -4.27
C THR A 220 0.79 -23.11 -4.58
N LEU A 221 0.94 -22.73 -5.85
CA LEU A 221 1.62 -21.50 -6.25
C LEU A 221 0.90 -20.26 -5.69
N CYS A 222 -0.42 -20.21 -5.82
CA CYS A 222 -1.24 -19.13 -5.29
C CYS A 222 -1.10 -19.01 -3.77
N GLN A 223 -1.28 -20.11 -3.04
CA GLN A 223 -1.18 -20.11 -1.58
C GLN A 223 0.22 -19.69 -1.09
N ARG A 224 1.30 -20.21 -1.69
CA ARG A 224 2.67 -19.81 -1.32
C ARG A 224 2.93 -18.33 -1.56
N TYR A 225 2.42 -17.79 -2.67
CA TYR A 225 2.51 -16.37 -2.96
C TYR A 225 1.75 -15.52 -1.94
N LEU A 226 0.49 -15.85 -1.67
CA LEU A 226 -0.34 -15.13 -0.70
C LEU A 226 0.23 -15.22 0.72
N HIS A 227 0.70 -16.39 1.15
CA HIS A 227 1.31 -16.57 2.46
C HIS A 227 2.58 -15.74 2.63
N ARG A 228 3.42 -15.65 1.60
CA ARG A 228 4.60 -14.77 1.64
C ARG A 228 4.21 -13.29 1.66
N GLN A 229 3.13 -12.93 0.96
CA GLN A 229 2.61 -11.56 0.89
C GLN A 229 1.72 -11.19 2.09
N ALA A 230 1.37 -12.16 2.94
CA ALA A 230 0.42 -11.99 4.04
C ALA A 230 0.65 -10.75 4.91
N PRO A 231 1.91 -10.38 5.29
CA PRO A 231 2.13 -9.15 6.06
C PRO A 231 1.63 -7.87 5.39
N ARG A 232 1.61 -7.81 4.05
CA ARG A 232 1.10 -6.68 3.27
C ARG A 232 -0.40 -6.79 3.02
N LEU A 233 -0.90 -8.01 2.79
CA LEU A 233 -2.33 -8.26 2.60
C LEU A 233 -3.14 -7.95 3.87
N LEU A 234 -2.54 -8.10 5.06
CA LEU A 234 -3.17 -7.72 6.33
C LEU A 234 -3.45 -6.21 6.45
N MET A 235 -2.84 -5.37 5.62
CA MET A 235 -3.14 -3.94 5.55
C MET A 235 -4.48 -3.65 4.85
N LEU A 236 -5.02 -4.60 4.08
CA LEU A 236 -6.27 -4.39 3.34
C LEU A 236 -7.47 -4.21 4.27
N HIS A 237 -8.28 -3.19 4.01
CA HIS A 237 -9.54 -2.95 4.72
C HIS A 237 -10.64 -3.89 4.23
N GLY A 238 -11.64 -4.15 5.07
CA GLY A 238 -12.84 -4.92 4.69
C GLY A 238 -12.61 -6.43 4.48
N VAL A 239 -11.45 -6.96 4.88
CA VAL A 239 -11.18 -8.41 4.90
C VAL A 239 -11.90 -9.01 6.11
N GLY A 240 -12.80 -9.98 5.89
CA GLY A 240 -13.53 -10.65 6.96
C GLY A 240 -12.62 -11.34 7.98
N LEU A 241 -13.09 -11.47 9.23
CA LEU A 241 -12.27 -11.94 10.35
C LEU A 241 -11.67 -13.34 10.15
N GLU A 242 -12.38 -14.24 9.45
CA GLU A 242 -11.87 -15.59 9.16
C GLU A 242 -10.69 -15.56 8.18
N GLU A 243 -10.85 -14.85 7.06
CA GLU A 243 -9.78 -14.66 6.06
C GLU A 243 -8.60 -13.89 6.65
N ARG A 244 -8.89 -12.88 7.48
CA ARG A 244 -7.86 -12.13 8.21
C ARG A 244 -7.08 -13.09 9.12
N ARG A 245 -7.76 -13.91 9.94
CA ARG A 245 -7.11 -14.91 10.78
C ARG A 245 -6.23 -15.86 9.96
N ARG A 246 -6.69 -16.32 8.79
CA ARG A 246 -5.88 -17.16 7.89
C ARG A 246 -4.56 -16.47 7.50
N MET A 247 -4.62 -15.21 7.11
CA MET A 247 -3.42 -14.43 6.76
C MET A 247 -2.53 -14.11 7.97
N GLU A 248 -3.11 -13.86 9.15
CA GLU A 248 -2.36 -13.65 10.39
C GLU A 248 -1.52 -14.89 10.77
N TRP A 249 -2.09 -16.07 10.57
CA TRP A 249 -1.37 -17.33 10.77
C TRP A 249 -0.28 -17.55 9.70
N ALA A 250 -0.58 -17.26 8.43
CA ALA A 250 0.41 -17.34 7.36
C ALA A 250 1.59 -16.37 7.55
N ALA A 251 1.32 -15.19 8.10
CA ALA A 251 2.31 -14.15 8.33
C ALA A 251 3.36 -14.49 9.40
N LYS A 252 3.18 -15.57 10.19
CA LYS A 252 4.15 -16.05 11.19
C LYS A 252 5.55 -16.24 10.62
N ALA A 253 5.66 -16.77 9.40
CA ALA A 253 6.93 -16.99 8.73
C ALA A 253 7.68 -15.69 8.38
N ASN A 254 7.03 -14.53 8.51
CA ASN A 254 7.52 -13.23 8.07
C ASN A 254 7.49 -12.20 9.21
N ALA A 255 7.94 -12.59 10.40
CA ALA A 255 7.79 -11.80 11.64
C ALA A 255 8.33 -10.36 11.55
N LEU A 256 9.46 -10.15 10.87
CA LEU A 256 10.04 -8.82 10.68
C LEU A 256 9.18 -7.91 9.79
N ASP A 257 8.60 -8.45 8.71
CA ASP A 257 7.64 -7.73 7.87
C ASP A 257 6.36 -7.39 8.67
N VAL A 258 5.88 -8.32 9.51
CA VAL A 258 4.73 -8.07 10.39
C VAL A 258 5.02 -6.94 11.36
N ALA A 259 6.16 -6.96 12.06
CA ALA A 259 6.51 -5.90 13.00
C ALA A 259 6.60 -4.51 12.33
N ARG A 260 7.05 -4.48 11.07
CA ARG A 260 7.11 -3.26 10.26
C ARG A 260 5.72 -2.73 9.89
N PHE A 261 4.82 -3.58 9.42
CA PHE A 261 3.51 -3.15 8.92
C PHE A 261 2.39 -3.17 9.96
N PHE A 262 2.62 -3.73 11.15
CA PHE A 262 1.61 -3.86 12.21
C PHE A 262 0.85 -2.56 12.54
N PRO A 263 1.49 -1.36 12.61
CA PRO A 263 0.76 -0.12 12.84
C PRO A 263 -0.29 0.21 11.76
N LEU A 264 -0.20 -0.43 10.60
CA LEU A 264 -1.07 -0.21 9.45
C LEU A 264 -2.10 -1.34 9.26
N TYR A 265 -2.25 -2.25 10.23
CA TYR A 265 -3.30 -3.26 10.19
C TYR A 265 -4.60 -2.65 10.70
N PRO A 266 -5.66 -2.53 9.89
CA PRO A 266 -6.91 -1.91 10.32
C PRO A 266 -7.58 -2.71 11.43
N GLU A 267 -7.40 -4.04 11.43
CA GLU A 267 -8.01 -4.97 12.38
C GLU A 267 -7.07 -6.14 12.68
N VAL A 268 -7.25 -6.76 13.86
CA VAL A 268 -6.54 -7.98 14.28
C VAL A 268 -7.55 -9.03 14.72
N ALA A 269 -7.56 -10.19 14.07
CA ALA A 269 -8.49 -11.29 14.32
C ALA A 269 -8.01 -12.27 15.43
N ASP A 270 -6.69 -12.44 15.59
CA ASP A 270 -6.04 -13.27 16.60
C ASP A 270 -4.90 -12.51 17.26
N LYS A 271 -5.24 -11.78 18.33
CA LYS A 271 -4.30 -10.98 19.10
C LYS A 271 -3.16 -11.81 19.68
N ALA A 272 -3.44 -13.05 20.11
CA ALA A 272 -2.43 -13.91 20.73
C ALA A 272 -1.36 -14.32 19.71
N VAL A 273 -1.76 -14.58 18.45
CA VAL A 273 -0.82 -14.84 17.36
C VAL A 273 -0.01 -13.58 17.02
N MET A 274 -0.66 -12.43 16.86
CA MET A 274 0.05 -11.17 16.56
C MET A 274 1.07 -10.80 17.63
N ASP A 275 0.72 -10.93 18.91
CA ASP A 275 1.65 -10.62 20.00
C ASP A 275 2.88 -11.54 19.98
N LYS A 276 2.70 -12.84 19.72
CA LYS A 276 3.81 -13.80 19.58
C LYS A 276 4.75 -13.42 18.43
N ILE A 277 4.18 -13.11 17.25
CA ILE A 277 4.97 -12.72 16.08
C ILE A 277 5.78 -11.45 16.37
N ARG A 278 5.18 -10.47 17.05
CA ARG A 278 5.87 -9.21 17.39
C ARG A 278 6.96 -9.40 18.44
N VAL A 279 6.77 -10.30 19.40
CA VAL A 279 7.84 -10.67 20.35
C VAL A 279 8.99 -11.35 19.61
N GLU A 280 8.70 -12.30 18.73
CA GLU A 280 9.71 -12.95 17.90
C GLU A 280 10.49 -11.93 17.06
N ALA A 281 9.79 -11.00 16.39
CA ALA A 281 10.43 -9.96 15.59
C ALA A 281 11.37 -9.08 16.43
N ARG A 282 10.99 -8.71 17.66
CA ARG A 282 11.86 -7.96 18.57
C ARG A 282 13.11 -8.74 18.95
N LEU A 283 12.99 -10.05 19.20
CA LEU A 283 14.14 -10.90 19.52
C LEU A 283 15.10 -11.01 18.33
N ARG A 284 14.58 -11.19 17.11
CA ARG A 284 15.38 -11.23 15.88
C ARG A 284 16.10 -9.90 15.61
N LEU A 285 15.40 -8.77 15.77
CA LEU A 285 16.00 -7.43 15.65
C LEU A 285 17.11 -7.21 16.69
N ALA A 286 16.90 -7.65 17.93
CA ALA A 286 17.91 -7.58 18.99
C ALA A 286 19.12 -8.48 18.70
N ALA A 287 18.93 -9.59 17.97
CA ALA A 287 20.00 -10.45 17.48
C ALA A 287 20.73 -9.90 16.23
N GLY A 288 20.33 -8.72 15.74
CA GLY A 288 20.96 -8.07 14.59
C GLY A 288 20.39 -8.46 13.23
N GLU A 289 19.30 -9.25 13.18
CA GLU A 289 18.56 -9.43 11.93
C GLU A 289 17.91 -8.10 11.54
N ALA A 290 17.96 -7.75 10.26
CA ALA A 290 17.23 -6.61 9.72
C ALA A 290 16.02 -7.12 8.92
N PRO A 291 14.89 -6.40 8.91
CA PRO A 291 13.84 -6.69 7.96
C PRO A 291 14.43 -6.62 6.55
N TYR A 292 13.80 -7.30 5.60
CA TYR A 292 14.16 -7.13 4.19
C TYR A 292 13.81 -5.70 3.77
N VAL A 293 14.77 -4.78 3.94
CA VAL A 293 14.62 -3.39 3.54
C VAL A 293 14.82 -3.34 2.05
N MET A 294 13.72 -3.18 1.33
CA MET A 294 13.77 -2.77 -0.07
C MET A 294 14.52 -1.43 -0.12
N GLY A 295 15.76 -1.44 -0.64
CA GLY A 295 16.49 -0.25 -1.06
C GLY A 295 15.85 0.47 -2.26
N ARG A 296 14.57 0.18 -2.52
CA ARG A 296 13.77 0.85 -3.52
C ARG A 296 13.30 2.18 -2.93
N ARG A 297 14.11 3.19 -3.25
CA ARG A 297 13.68 4.58 -3.47
C ARG A 297 12.70 4.59 -4.64
N ASP A 298 11.57 3.91 -4.52
CA ASP A 298 10.59 3.84 -5.59
C ASP A 298 10.01 5.24 -5.75
N GLY A 299 10.56 5.95 -6.74
CA GLY A 299 9.95 7.12 -7.36
C GLY A 299 8.65 6.72 -8.04
N VAL A 300 7.71 6.21 -7.24
CA VAL A 300 6.29 6.18 -7.58
C VAL A 300 5.91 7.63 -7.66
N HIS A 301 5.98 8.17 -8.88
CA HIS A 301 5.23 9.36 -9.20
C HIS A 301 3.78 8.95 -9.15
N TYR A 302 3.15 9.18 -8.00
CA TYR A 302 1.71 9.31 -7.92
C TYR A 302 1.34 10.44 -8.89
N GLN A 303 0.84 10.06 -10.06
CA GLN A 303 0.26 10.97 -11.04
C GLN A 303 -1.06 11.48 -10.51
#